data_AF-A0A7C8Z8N8-F1
#
_entry.id   AF-A0A7C8Z8N8-F1
#
_cell.length_a   1.000
_cell.length_b   1.000
_cell.length_c   1.000
_cell.angle_alpha   90.00
_cell.angle_beta   90.00
_cell.angle_gamma   90.00
#
_symmetry.space_group_name_H-M   'P 1'
#
loop_
_entity.id
_entity.type
_entity.pdbx_description
1 polymer ?
#
loop_
_entity_poly.entity_id
_entity_poly.type
_entity_poly.pdbx_seq_one_letter_code
_entity_poly.pdbx_strand_id
1 'polypeptide(L)'
;MWEYVNQKYVLPQTESVKKWVLESIGCAWRLFKCRLKANHYYKYDNDSERWKHRPSRIPDSHFKLLLQYWNTSAAKKISSKNSENRELLDNMHTAGPVSFARIYQKLATRDGKIPSKRMMFEETRKRKDGRNYKKSYDDTLDKIEKMKELEVLHKTGLSDSDVDPFDKVMGSSTHG
;
A
#
# COMPACT_ATOMS: atom_id res chain seq x y z
N MET A 1 2.70 26.11 -11.79
CA MET A 1 3.32 24.76 -11.84
C MET A 1 3.27 24.15 -13.23
N TRP A 2 2.11 24.03 -13.88
CA TRP A 2 2.01 23.53 -15.26
C TRP A 2 2.87 24.35 -16.25
N GLU A 3 2.79 25.68 -16.18
CA GLU A 3 3.62 26.59 -16.99
C GLU A 3 5.12 26.35 -16.78
N TYR A 4 5.56 26.19 -15.52
CA TYR A 4 6.96 25.89 -15.20
C TYR A 4 7.42 24.55 -15.78
N VAL A 5 6.55 23.54 -15.81
CA VAL A 5 6.85 22.25 -16.46
C VAL A 5 7.01 22.44 -17.96
N ASN A 6 6.09 23.18 -18.61
CA ASN A 6 6.17 23.46 -20.05
C ASN A 6 7.41 24.27 -20.45
N GLN A 7 7.97 25.09 -19.53
CA GLN A 7 9.25 25.78 -19.77
C GLN A 7 10.45 24.83 -19.78
N LYS A 8 10.35 23.67 -19.13
CA LYS A 8 11.46 22.71 -18.96
C LYS A 8 11.32 21.49 -19.87
N TYR A 9 10.09 21.13 -20.26
CA TYR A 9 9.78 19.91 -20.97
C TYR A 9 8.80 20.18 -22.11
N VAL A 10 9.06 19.58 -23.28
CA VAL A 10 8.12 19.58 -24.40
C VAL A 10 7.12 18.46 -24.19
N LEU A 11 5.93 18.81 -23.70
CA LEU A 11 4.86 17.85 -23.41
C LEU A 11 3.66 18.07 -24.35
N PRO A 12 2.91 17.01 -24.71
CA PRO A 12 1.65 17.15 -25.41
C PRO A 12 0.68 18.02 -24.59
N GLN A 13 0.08 19.02 -25.24
CA GLN A 13 -0.86 19.94 -24.59
C GLN A 13 -2.27 19.34 -24.54
N THR A 14 -2.37 18.13 -23.99
CA THR A 14 -3.65 17.45 -23.76
C THR A 14 -4.01 17.50 -22.28
N GLU A 15 -5.32 17.54 -21.98
CA GLU A 15 -5.78 17.61 -20.60
C GLU A 15 -5.41 16.36 -19.80
N SER A 16 -5.35 15.19 -20.45
CA SER A 16 -4.90 13.94 -19.83
C SER A 16 -3.44 14.01 -19.36
N VAL A 17 -2.54 14.59 -20.17
CA VAL A 17 -1.13 14.76 -19.81
C VAL A 17 -0.99 15.80 -18.70
N LYS A 18 -1.69 16.93 -18.80
CA LYS A 18 -1.69 17.94 -17.74
C LYS A 18 -2.14 17.39 -16.40
N LYS A 19 -3.25 16.63 -16.40
CA LYS A 19 -3.76 15.94 -15.21
C LYS A 19 -2.72 14.99 -14.63
N TRP A 20 -2.15 14.11 -15.46
CA TRP A 20 -1.13 13.15 -15.04
C TRP A 20 0.11 13.83 -14.44
N VAL A 21 0.57 14.94 -15.03
CA VAL A 21 1.71 15.71 -14.52
C VAL A 21 1.39 16.32 -13.15
N LEU A 22 0.22 16.94 -12.99
CA LEU A 22 -0.17 17.55 -11.72
C LEU A 22 -0.35 16.49 -10.62
N GLU A 23 -0.93 15.33 -10.95
CA GLU A 23 -1.02 14.18 -10.04
C GLU A 23 0.37 13.67 -9.64
N SER A 24 1.30 13.58 -10.58
CA SER A 24 2.68 13.15 -10.34
C SER A 24 3.42 14.12 -9.41
N ILE A 25 3.28 15.44 -9.64
CA ILE A 25 3.84 16.47 -8.76
C ILE A 25 3.20 16.39 -7.37
N GLY A 26 1.89 16.22 -7.28
CA GLY A 26 1.18 16.05 -6.02
C GLY A 26 1.66 14.83 -5.24
N CYS A 27 1.87 13.69 -5.91
CA CYS A 27 2.47 12.49 -5.32
C CYS A 27 3.88 12.74 -4.80
N ALA A 28 4.75 13.39 -5.60
CA ALA A 28 6.11 13.73 -5.21
C ALA A 28 6.12 14.65 -3.97
N TRP A 29 5.23 15.65 -3.93
CA TRP A 29 5.08 16.54 -2.79
C TRP A 29 4.59 15.82 -1.53
N ARG A 30 3.62 14.91 -1.66
CA ARG A 30 3.14 14.07 -0.55
C ARG A 30 4.27 13.21 0.03
N LEU A 31 5.06 12.55 -0.82
CA LEU A 31 6.21 11.75 -0.40
C LEU A 31 7.30 12.61 0.27
N PHE A 32 7.57 13.79 -0.29
CA PHE A 32 8.50 14.73 0.31
C PHE A 32 8.05 15.14 1.71
N LYS A 33 6.80 15.56 1.89
CA LYS A 33 6.25 15.91 3.22
C LYS A 33 6.30 14.73 4.20
N CYS A 34 6.04 13.51 3.73
CA CYS A 34 6.12 12.30 4.56
C CYS A 34 7.56 12.10 5.09
N ARG A 35 8.56 12.14 4.21
CA ARG A 35 9.98 12.02 4.58
C ARG A 35 10.43 13.17 5.49
N LEU A 36 10.00 14.39 5.19
CA LEU A 36 10.27 15.57 6.00
C LEU A 36 9.73 15.40 7.42
N LYS A 37 8.47 14.95 7.55
CA LYS A 37 7.85 14.70 8.85
C LYS A 37 8.58 13.60 9.62
N ALA A 38 8.96 12.51 8.95
CA ALA A 38 9.75 11.43 9.56
C ALA A 38 11.11 11.91 10.09
N ASN A 39 11.87 12.63 9.26
CA ASN A 39 13.25 13.00 9.57
C ASN A 39 13.38 14.22 10.50
N HIS A 40 12.37 15.09 10.55
CA HIS A 40 12.44 16.33 11.32
C HIS A 40 11.36 16.42 12.39
N TYR A 41 10.10 16.11 12.08
CA TYR A 41 9.03 16.28 13.08
C TYR A 41 9.09 15.20 14.16
N TYR A 42 9.17 13.92 13.80
CA TYR A 42 9.20 12.82 14.77
C TYR A 42 10.58 12.58 15.41
N LYS A 43 11.65 13.14 14.84
CA LYS A 43 13.02 12.97 15.33
C LYS A 43 13.34 13.84 16.55
N TYR A 44 12.68 14.98 16.69
CA TYR A 44 12.92 15.95 17.76
C TYR A 44 11.64 16.19 18.56
N ASP A 45 11.79 16.35 19.88
CA ASP A 45 10.65 16.45 20.80
C ASP A 45 9.93 17.80 20.71
N ASN A 46 10.70 18.88 20.56
CA ASN A 46 10.18 20.25 20.60
C ASN A 46 10.37 21.01 19.28
N ASP A 47 9.52 22.01 19.04
CA ASP A 47 9.53 22.80 17.80
C ASP A 47 10.79 23.66 17.64
N SER A 48 11.41 24.08 18.74
CA SER A 48 12.67 24.86 18.70
C SER A 48 13.81 24.06 18.08
N GLU A 49 13.96 22.78 18.47
CA GLU A 49 14.96 21.88 17.89
C GLU A 49 14.59 21.50 16.44
N ARG A 50 13.30 21.27 16.15
CA ARG A 50 12.84 21.08 14.77
C ARG A 50 13.19 22.25 13.87
N TRP A 51 13.08 23.47 14.39
CA TRP A 51 13.42 24.71 13.69
C TRP A 51 14.92 24.84 13.43
N LYS A 52 15.76 24.60 14.45
CA LYS A 52 17.23 24.59 14.30
C LYS A 52 17.70 23.61 13.23
N HIS A 53 17.04 22.47 13.14
CA HIS A 53 17.35 21.41 12.17
C HIS A 53 16.50 21.46 10.89
N ARG A 54 15.94 22.62 10.52
CA ARG A 54 15.20 22.79 9.27
C ARG A 54 16.08 22.47 8.04
N PRO A 55 15.58 21.72 7.04
CA PRO A 55 16.27 21.58 5.77
C PRO A 55 16.44 22.91 5.03
N SER A 56 17.66 23.20 4.57
CA SER A 56 17.99 24.41 3.82
C SER A 56 17.17 24.60 2.53
N ARG A 57 16.68 23.51 1.94
CA ARG A 57 15.88 23.52 0.71
C ARG A 57 14.45 24.02 0.91
N ILE A 58 13.98 24.17 2.15
CA ILE A 58 12.59 24.56 2.45
C ILE A 58 12.58 26.00 2.95
N PRO A 59 11.85 26.93 2.32
CA PRO A 59 11.70 28.29 2.81
C PRO A 59 11.17 28.34 4.25
N ASP A 60 11.59 29.36 5.01
CA ASP A 60 11.25 29.51 6.43
C ASP A 60 9.74 29.57 6.66
N SER A 61 9.05 30.34 5.81
CA SER A 61 7.59 30.48 5.83
C SER A 61 6.87 29.13 5.67
N HIS A 62 7.35 28.30 4.74
CA HIS A 62 6.75 27.00 4.45
C HIS A 62 6.98 26.01 5.60
N PHE A 63 8.18 25.99 6.17
CA PHE A 63 8.48 25.08 7.28
C PHE A 63 7.67 25.43 8.53
N LYS A 64 7.52 26.73 8.83
CA LYS A 64 6.67 27.21 9.94
C LYS A 64 5.21 26.78 9.77
N LEU A 65 4.66 26.93 8.56
CA LEU A 65 3.28 26.52 8.26
C LEU A 65 3.10 25.00 8.42
N LEU A 66 4.10 24.21 8.03
CA LEU A 66 4.07 22.75 8.20
C LEU A 66 4.07 22.34 9.67
N LEU A 67 4.93 22.96 10.50
CA LEU A 67 4.95 22.71 11.95
C LEU A 67 3.61 23.06 12.60
N GLN A 68 3.06 24.23 12.29
CA GLN A 68 1.74 24.64 12.78
C GLN A 68 0.66 23.63 12.40
N TYR A 69 0.61 23.22 11.14
CA TYR A 69 -0.34 22.22 10.67
C TYR A 69 -0.19 20.88 11.38
N TRP A 70 1.02 20.35 11.51
CA TRP A 70 1.27 19.06 12.18
C TRP A 70 0.98 19.09 13.68
N ASN A 71 1.07 20.25 14.30
CA ASN A 71 0.72 20.43 15.71
C ASN A 71 -0.78 20.50 15.97
N THR A 72 -1.61 20.73 14.95
CA THR A 72 -3.07 20.74 15.11
C THR A 72 -3.60 19.40 15.62
N SER A 73 -4.61 19.46 16.49
CA SER A 73 -5.29 18.27 17.03
C SER A 73 -5.91 17.41 15.92
N ALA A 74 -6.49 18.05 14.90
CA ALA A 74 -7.06 17.38 13.73
C ALA A 74 -6.00 16.57 12.97
N ALA A 75 -4.85 17.15 12.65
CA ALA A 75 -3.79 16.46 11.93
C ALA A 75 -3.21 15.29 12.75
N LYS A 76 -3.05 15.46 14.07
CA LYS A 76 -2.61 14.39 14.98
C LYS A 76 -3.61 13.25 15.03
N LYS A 77 -4.91 13.55 15.18
CA LYS A 77 -6.00 12.55 15.22
C LYS A 77 -6.06 11.74 13.93
N ILE A 78 -6.01 12.41 12.77
CA ILE A 78 -5.98 11.74 11.46
C ILE A 78 -4.74 10.83 11.34
N SER A 79 -3.58 11.33 11.75
CA SER A 79 -2.33 10.57 11.70
C SER A 79 -2.38 9.32 12.59
N SER A 80 -2.92 9.43 13.82
CA SER A 80 -3.08 8.29 14.74
C SER A 80 -3.99 7.23 14.16
N LYS A 81 -5.21 7.63 13.75
CA LYS A 81 -6.20 6.73 13.16
C LYS A 81 -5.66 6.02 11.92
N ASN A 82 -4.92 6.73 11.06
CA ASN A 82 -4.31 6.11 9.89
C ASN A 82 -3.20 5.11 10.25
N SER A 83 -2.45 5.35 11.33
CA SER A 83 -1.46 4.42 11.84
C SER A 83 -2.12 3.16 12.40
N GLU A 84 -3.14 3.33 13.25
CA GLU A 84 -3.94 2.24 13.82
C GLU A 84 -4.58 1.37 12.72
N ASN A 85 -5.23 2.00 11.74
CA ASN A 85 -5.80 1.29 10.59
C ASN A 85 -4.73 0.52 9.79
N ARG A 86 -3.52 1.09 9.65
CA ARG A 86 -2.41 0.42 8.96
C ARG A 86 -1.89 -0.77 9.76
N GLU A 87 -1.94 -0.72 11.09
CA GLU A 87 -1.56 -1.83 11.95
C GLU A 87 -2.58 -2.98 11.92
N LEU A 88 -3.85 -2.68 11.68
CA LEU A 88 -4.89 -3.69 11.47
C LEU A 88 -4.78 -4.41 10.12
N LEU A 89 -4.10 -3.84 9.12
CA LEU A 89 -3.94 -4.46 7.81
C LEU A 89 -3.11 -5.76 7.90
N ASP A 90 -3.75 -6.91 7.70
CA ASP A 90 -3.12 -8.22 7.74
C ASP A 90 -3.03 -8.88 6.36
N ASN A 91 -2.32 -10.01 6.26
CA ASN A 91 -2.19 -10.81 5.04
C ASN A 91 -1.69 -10.01 3.83
N MET A 92 -0.70 -9.13 4.06
CA MET A 92 -0.10 -8.33 3.00
C MET A 92 0.67 -9.23 2.02
N HIS A 93 0.53 -8.98 0.73
CA HIS A 93 1.27 -9.72 -0.29
C HIS A 93 2.79 -9.46 -0.17
N THR A 94 3.58 -10.47 -0.55
CA THR A 94 5.05 -10.50 -0.49
C THR A 94 5.68 -10.67 -1.89
N ALA A 95 4.86 -10.56 -2.95
CA ALA A 95 5.25 -10.65 -4.36
C ALA A 95 6.37 -9.67 -4.79
N GLY A 96 6.59 -8.58 -4.05
CA GLY A 96 7.61 -7.58 -4.37
C GLY A 96 7.26 -6.82 -5.66
N PRO A 97 8.24 -6.52 -6.55
CA PRO A 97 7.99 -5.75 -7.78
C PRO A 97 7.30 -6.56 -8.88
N VAL A 98 6.95 -7.84 -8.63
CA VAL A 98 6.28 -8.69 -9.62
C VAL A 98 4.78 -8.43 -9.55
N SER A 99 4.18 -8.03 -10.68
CA SER A 99 2.74 -7.81 -10.76
C SER A 99 1.95 -9.11 -10.63
N PHE A 100 0.72 -9.02 -10.15
CA PHE A 100 -0.16 -10.19 -10.01
C PHE A 100 -0.47 -10.82 -11.37
N ALA A 101 -0.60 -10.02 -12.43
CA ALA A 101 -0.77 -10.52 -13.80
C ALA A 101 0.41 -11.42 -14.24
N ARG A 102 1.65 -11.06 -13.90
CA ARG A 102 2.82 -11.89 -14.20
C ARG A 102 2.84 -13.19 -13.39
N ILE A 103 2.44 -13.13 -12.12
CA ILE A 103 2.32 -14.33 -11.28
C ILE A 103 1.23 -15.25 -11.83
N TYR A 104 0.08 -14.68 -12.20
CA TYR A 104 -1.03 -15.40 -12.81
C TYR A 104 -0.60 -16.11 -14.09
N GLN A 105 0.04 -15.39 -15.03
CA GLN A 105 0.52 -15.98 -16.26
C GLN A 105 1.52 -17.12 -16.00
N LYS A 106 2.45 -16.92 -15.06
CA LYS A 106 3.42 -17.95 -14.68
C LYS A 106 2.75 -19.23 -14.16
N LEU A 107 1.73 -19.10 -13.32
CA LEU A 107 0.97 -20.24 -12.80
C LEU A 107 0.16 -20.92 -13.90
N ALA A 108 -0.49 -20.14 -14.76
CA ALA A 108 -1.28 -20.66 -15.86
C ALA A 108 -0.44 -21.48 -16.84
N THR A 109 0.76 -20.99 -17.18
CA THR A 109 1.70 -21.71 -18.05
C THR A 109 2.27 -22.96 -17.38
N ARG A 110 2.55 -22.92 -16.06
CA ARG A 110 3.09 -24.06 -15.31
C ARG A 110 2.07 -25.20 -15.21
N ASP A 111 0.84 -24.88 -14.85
CA ASP A 111 -0.19 -25.89 -14.51
C ASP A 111 -1.11 -26.22 -15.70
N GLY A 112 -0.99 -25.48 -16.82
CA GLY A 112 -1.83 -25.62 -18.01
C GLY A 112 -3.31 -25.27 -17.78
N LYS A 113 -3.62 -24.61 -16.66
CA LYS A 113 -4.99 -24.31 -16.21
C LYS A 113 -5.07 -22.91 -15.63
N ILE A 114 -6.27 -22.35 -15.62
CA ILE A 114 -6.54 -21.05 -14.99
C ILE A 114 -6.26 -21.14 -13.47
N PRO A 115 -5.36 -20.32 -12.91
CA PRO A 115 -5.10 -20.29 -11.47
C PRO A 115 -6.33 -19.85 -10.67
N SER A 116 -6.66 -20.61 -9.62
CA SER A 116 -7.74 -20.22 -8.68
C SER A 116 -7.35 -19.02 -7.81
N LYS A 117 -8.34 -18.34 -7.23
CA LYS A 117 -8.11 -17.23 -6.28
C LYS A 117 -7.26 -17.67 -5.08
N ARG A 118 -7.52 -18.87 -4.54
CA ARG A 118 -6.70 -19.47 -3.48
C ARG A 118 -5.24 -19.62 -3.91
N MET A 119 -4.99 -20.19 -5.09
CA MET A 119 -3.63 -20.37 -5.62
C MET A 119 -2.91 -19.02 -5.76
N MET A 120 -3.61 -18.01 -6.28
CA MET A 120 -3.08 -16.64 -6.34
C MET A 120 -2.79 -16.06 -4.96
N PHE A 121 -3.68 -16.29 -3.98
CA PHE A 121 -3.49 -15.82 -2.61
C PHE A 121 -2.25 -16.44 -1.95
N GLU A 122 -2.12 -17.77 -2.04
CA GLU A 122 -0.99 -18.53 -1.51
C GLU A 122 0.32 -18.05 -2.15
N GLU A 123 0.40 -18.04 -3.49
CA GLU A 123 1.63 -17.67 -4.21
C GLU A 123 2.06 -16.21 -3.99
N THR A 124 1.11 -15.27 -3.92
CA THR A 124 1.42 -13.85 -3.68
C THR A 124 1.86 -13.56 -2.25
N ARG A 125 1.63 -14.46 -1.30
CA ARG A 125 1.93 -14.31 0.13
C ARG A 125 3.04 -15.22 0.64
N LYS A 126 3.63 -16.04 -0.25
CA LYS A 126 4.81 -16.85 0.07
C LYS A 126 5.94 -15.97 0.61
N ARG A 127 6.39 -16.31 1.80
CA ARG A 127 7.56 -15.67 2.42
C ARG A 127 8.84 -16.27 1.85
N LYS A 128 9.89 -15.47 1.80
CA LYS A 128 11.22 -15.91 1.38
C LYS A 128 12.07 -16.16 2.61
N ASP A 129 12.84 -17.24 2.59
CA ASP A 129 13.76 -17.59 3.66
C ASP A 129 14.82 -16.48 3.84
N GLY A 130 15.22 -16.24 5.09
CA GLY A 130 16.18 -15.20 5.44
C GLY A 130 15.64 -13.76 5.40
N ARG A 131 14.33 -13.55 5.24
CA ARG A 131 13.71 -12.22 5.39
C ARG A 131 12.97 -12.08 6.71
N ASN A 132 13.15 -10.93 7.36
CA ASN A 132 12.40 -10.55 8.55
C ASN A 132 11.07 -9.89 8.15
N TYR A 133 9.98 -10.37 8.73
CA TYR A 133 8.63 -9.85 8.50
C TYR A 133 8.08 -9.26 9.80
N LYS A 134 7.39 -8.11 9.70
CA LYS A 134 6.84 -7.42 10.88
C LYS A 134 5.71 -8.20 11.56
N LYS A 135 4.87 -8.89 10.78
CA LYS A 135 3.71 -9.64 11.25
C LYS A 135 3.95 -11.15 11.18
N SER A 136 3.30 -11.91 12.06
CA SER A 136 3.33 -13.38 11.99
C SER A 136 2.75 -13.89 10.66
N TYR A 137 3.09 -15.12 10.28
CA TYR A 137 2.53 -15.79 9.10
C TYR A 137 1.33 -16.69 9.46
N ASP A 138 1.09 -16.93 10.75
CA ASP A 138 0.12 -17.91 11.25
C ASP A 138 -1.30 -17.65 10.71
N ASP A 139 -1.81 -16.42 10.81
CA ASP A 139 -3.14 -16.08 10.27
C ASP A 139 -3.25 -16.31 8.74
N THR A 140 -2.17 -16.07 8.00
CA THR A 140 -2.15 -16.35 6.56
C THR A 140 -2.16 -17.85 6.28
N LEU A 141 -1.43 -18.64 7.08
CA LEU A 141 -1.41 -20.10 7.00
C LEU A 141 -2.79 -20.69 7.32
N ASP A 142 -3.39 -20.30 8.44
CA ASP A 142 -4.71 -20.75 8.86
C ASP A 142 -5.76 -20.48 7.77
N LYS A 143 -5.69 -19.32 7.12
CA LYS A 143 -6.58 -18.96 6.01
C LYS A 143 -6.33 -19.83 4.78
N ILE A 144 -5.08 -20.09 4.42
CA ILE A 144 -4.74 -20.97 3.30
C ILE A 144 -5.25 -22.39 3.57
N GLU A 145 -5.12 -22.87 4.80
CA GLU A 145 -5.57 -24.21 5.20
C GLU A 145 -7.09 -24.33 5.13
N LYS A 146 -7.83 -23.37 5.70
CA LYS A 146 -9.29 -23.28 5.55
C LYS A 146 -9.75 -23.23 4.09
N MET A 147 -9.04 -22.49 3.24
CA MET A 147 -9.36 -22.46 1.80
C MET A 147 -9.13 -23.83 1.14
N LYS A 148 -8.08 -24.57 1.53
CA LYS A 148 -7.81 -25.93 1.02
C LYS A 148 -8.88 -26.92 1.47
N GLU A 149 -9.29 -26.88 2.73
CA GLU A 149 -10.37 -27.71 3.27
C GLU A 149 -11.68 -27.50 2.50
N LEU A 150 -12.06 -26.24 2.27
CA LEU A 150 -13.25 -25.90 1.49
C LEU A 150 -13.15 -26.36 0.03
N GLU A 151 -11.98 -26.24 -0.61
CA GLU A 151 -11.77 -26.79 -1.96
C GLU A 151 -11.96 -28.31 -2.01
N VAL A 152 -11.56 -29.04 -0.97
CA VAL A 152 -11.79 -30.49 -0.87
C VAL A 152 -13.28 -30.79 -0.71
N LEU A 153 -13.96 -30.09 0.19
CA LEU A 153 -15.41 -30.27 0.43
C LEU A 153 -16.25 -30.03 -0.83
N HIS A 154 -15.90 -29.00 -1.62
CA HIS A 154 -16.56 -28.67 -2.87
C HIS A 154 -16.37 -29.79 -3.92
N LYS A 155 -15.16 -30.36 -4.00
CA LYS A 155 -14.88 -31.48 -4.93
C LYS A 155 -15.60 -32.76 -4.55
N THR A 156 -15.81 -33.01 -3.25
CA THR A 156 -16.51 -34.19 -2.74
C THR A 156 -18.04 -34.07 -2.76
N GLY A 157 -18.59 -32.93 -3.19
CA GLY A 157 -20.04 -32.69 -3.23
C GLY A 157 -20.70 -32.53 -1.86
N LEU A 158 -19.91 -32.25 -0.82
CA LEU A 158 -20.36 -32.12 0.58
C LEU A 158 -20.69 -30.66 0.97
N SER A 159 -20.53 -29.72 0.04
CA SER A 159 -20.79 -28.29 0.23
C SER A 159 -21.62 -27.77 -0.93
N ASP A 160 -22.82 -27.26 -0.63
CA ASP A 160 -23.81 -26.76 -1.59
C ASP A 160 -23.63 -25.27 -1.92
N SER A 161 -22.47 -24.68 -1.59
CA SER A 161 -22.22 -23.25 -1.80
C SER A 161 -21.36 -23.02 -3.05
N ASP A 162 -21.92 -22.34 -4.06
CA ASP A 162 -21.19 -21.90 -5.27
C ASP A 162 -20.12 -20.82 -5.02
N VAL A 163 -19.97 -20.37 -3.77
CA VAL A 163 -19.03 -19.32 -3.39
C VAL A 163 -17.61 -19.84 -3.39
N ASP A 164 -16.69 -19.14 -4.06
CA ASP A 164 -15.27 -19.51 -4.10
C ASP A 164 -14.70 -19.59 -2.65
N PRO A 165 -13.95 -20.65 -2.30
CA PRO A 165 -13.33 -20.81 -0.99
C PRO A 165 -12.56 -19.59 -0.49
N PHE A 166 -11.90 -18.87 -1.40
CA PHE A 166 -11.21 -17.63 -1.09
C PHE A 166 -12.19 -16.55 -0.61
N ASP A 167 -13.28 -16.31 -1.35
CA ASP A 167 -14.27 -15.28 -1.02
C ASP A 167 -15.01 -15.64 0.28
N LYS A 168 -15.21 -16.94 0.57
CA LYS A 168 -15.81 -17.42 1.82
C LYS A 168 -14.91 -17.16 3.03
N VAL A 169 -13.60 -17.39 2.90
CA VAL A 169 -12.63 -17.21 4.00
C VAL A 169 -12.25 -15.74 4.21
N MET A 170 -12.10 -14.98 3.12
CA MET A 170 -11.68 -13.57 3.19
C MET A 170 -12.86 -12.61 3.37
N GLY A 171 -14.08 -13.07 3.14
CA GLY A 171 -15.27 -12.23 3.00
C GLY A 171 -15.37 -11.62 1.61
N SER A 172 -16.59 -11.23 1.22
CA SER A 172 -16.81 -10.44 0.01
C SER A 172 -16.19 -9.04 0.19
N SER A 173 -15.54 -8.52 -0.87
CA SER A 173 -14.99 -7.17 -0.84
C SER A 173 -16.12 -6.17 -0.61
N THR A 174 -16.19 -5.56 0.57
CA THR A 174 -17.25 -4.60 0.92
C THR A 174 -17.05 -3.25 0.24
N HIS A 175 -15.87 -2.95 -0.32
CA HIS A 175 -15.58 -1.71 -1.03
C HIS A 175 -14.88 -2.04 -2.37
N GLY A 176 -15.57 -1.73 -3.47
CA GLY A 176 -15.01 -1.63 -4.83
C GLY A 176 -14.69 -0.19 -5.17
#